data_AF-A0A4Y2NDZ3-F1
#
_entry.id   AF-A0A4Y2NDZ3-F1
#
_cell.length_a   1.000
_cell.length_b   1.000
_cell.length_c   1.000
_cell.angle_alpha   90.00
_cell.angle_beta   90.00
_cell.angle_gamma   90.00
#
_symmetry.space_group_name_H-M   'P 1'
#
loop_
_entity.id
_entity.type
_entity.pdbx_description
1 polymer ?
#
loop_
_entity_poly.entity_id
_entity_poly.type
_entity_poly.pdbx_seq_one_letter_code
_entity_poly.pdbx_strand_id
1 'polypeptide(L)'
;MVWDVCCWRDMGLLIRLETTLTGDRYLSILSHYLHTFMSIVHSDELGQFQQDNATPHASRVPTKWLHEHSSDFRYFHWQPKSPEMNIIDDIRGALLHAVEKRSPPPRTPMDLLTALQDSWHFLQDAFRHQSSPCHVVLRHFCVLVGARHDIKKVCRFSLALQRNSLR
;
A
#
# COMPACT_ATOMS: atom_id res chain seq x y z
N MET A 1 -9.12 -2.63 -7.24
CA MET A 1 -7.98 -1.85 -6.70
C MET A 1 -7.80 -2.28 -5.25
N VAL A 2 -6.61 -2.20 -4.68
CA VAL A 2 -6.41 -2.43 -3.23
C VAL A 2 -5.74 -1.22 -2.61
N TRP A 3 -6.03 -1.00 -1.34
CA TRP A 3 -5.42 0.01 -0.49
C TRP A 3 -4.83 -0.69 0.73
N ASP A 4 -3.67 -0.25 1.18
CA ASP A 4 -3.07 -0.69 2.42
C ASP A 4 -2.29 0.46 3.06
N VAL A 5 -1.89 0.22 4.31
CA VAL A 5 -0.96 1.03 5.08
C VAL A 5 0.00 0.09 5.79
N CYS A 6 1.30 0.40 5.78
CA CYS A 6 2.28 -0.34 6.56
C CYS A 6 3.26 0.60 7.24
N CYS A 7 3.84 0.14 8.34
CA CYS A 7 5.01 0.70 9.00
C CYS A 7 5.96 -0.45 9.35
N TRP A 8 7.10 -0.14 9.97
CA TRP A 8 8.03 -1.18 10.41
C TRP A 8 7.46 -2.13 11.47
N ARG A 9 6.53 -1.68 12.32
CA ARG A 9 5.97 -2.48 13.43
C ARG A 9 4.90 -3.43 12.94
N ASP A 10 4.10 -2.96 12.00
CA ASP A 10 2.88 -3.61 11.56
C ASP A 10 2.59 -3.31 10.10
N MET A 11 2.12 -4.33 9.40
CA MET A 11 1.62 -4.25 8.05
C MET A 11 0.11 -4.26 8.18
N GLY A 12 -0.51 -3.08 8.09
CA GLY A 12 -1.94 -2.89 8.29
C GLY A 12 -2.80 -3.67 7.28
N LEU A 13 -4.10 -3.49 7.39
CA LEU A 13 -5.07 -4.25 6.61
C LEU A 13 -4.98 -3.94 5.11
N LEU A 14 -4.91 -4.99 4.28
CA LEU A 14 -5.10 -4.90 2.83
C LEU A 14 -6.59 -4.82 2.50
N ILE A 15 -7.05 -3.65 2.08
CA ILE A 15 -8.45 -3.32 1.81
C ILE A 15 -8.74 -3.42 0.32
N ARG A 16 -9.69 -4.27 -0.06
CA ARG A 16 -10.18 -4.32 -1.44
C ARG A 16 -11.12 -3.15 -1.72
N LEU A 17 -10.83 -2.42 -2.79
CA LEU A 17 -11.69 -1.37 -3.34
C LEU A 17 -12.43 -1.90 -4.56
N GLU A 18 -13.76 -2.00 -4.44
CA GLU A 18 -14.64 -2.53 -5.47
C GLU A 18 -14.84 -1.56 -6.64
N THR A 19 -14.89 -0.26 -6.36
CA THR A 19 -15.05 0.79 -7.36
C THR A 19 -13.83 1.70 -7.42
N THR A 20 -13.78 2.57 -8.43
CA THR A 20 -12.74 3.59 -8.59
C THR A 20 -12.59 4.43 -7.32
N LEU A 21 -11.34 4.71 -6.94
CA LEU A 21 -11.05 5.57 -5.80
C LEU A 21 -11.33 7.03 -6.17
N THR A 22 -12.25 7.67 -5.45
CA THR A 22 -12.51 9.11 -5.52
C THR A 22 -11.92 9.80 -4.29
N GLY A 23 -11.83 11.13 -4.30
CA GLY A 23 -11.36 11.90 -3.15
C GLY A 23 -12.18 11.63 -1.89
N ASP A 24 -13.52 11.57 -2.00
CA ASP A 24 -14.40 11.32 -0.86
C ASP A 24 -14.26 9.91 -0.31
N ARG A 25 -14.16 8.89 -1.18
CA ARG A 25 -13.91 7.51 -0.74
C ARG A 25 -12.54 7.37 -0.09
N TYR A 26 -11.56 8.10 -0.62
CA TYR A 26 -10.23 8.13 -0.03
C TYR A 26 -10.25 8.77 1.36
N LEU A 27 -10.97 9.88 1.54
CA LEU A 27 -11.21 10.46 2.86
C LEU A 27 -11.85 9.46 3.83
N SER A 28 -12.87 8.70 3.41
CA SER A 28 -13.45 7.66 4.25
C SER A 28 -12.42 6.62 4.68
N ILE A 29 -11.53 6.21 3.77
CA ILE A 29 -10.45 5.27 4.10
C ILE A 29 -9.48 5.87 5.12
N LEU A 30 -9.05 7.12 4.91
CA LEU A 30 -8.16 7.82 5.82
C LEU A 30 -8.76 7.94 7.23
N SER A 31 -10.01 8.40 7.32
CA SER A 31 -10.68 8.62 8.60
C SER A 31 -10.97 7.31 9.36
N HIS A 32 -11.29 6.22 8.66
CA HIS A 32 -11.67 4.96 9.31
C HIS A 32 -10.49 4.02 9.58
N TYR A 33 -9.49 3.99 8.70
CA TYR A 33 -8.41 3.02 8.77
C TYR A 33 -7.07 3.65 9.10
N LEU A 34 -6.70 4.77 8.48
CA LEU A 34 -5.41 5.39 8.76
C LEU A 34 -5.36 5.96 10.18
N HIS A 35 -6.38 6.73 10.60
CA HIS A 35 -6.39 7.35 11.93
C HIS A 35 -6.28 6.32 13.05
N THR A 36 -7.07 5.23 12.95
CA THR A 36 -7.00 4.10 13.89
C THR A 36 -5.66 3.38 13.83
N PHE A 37 -5.07 3.20 12.64
CA PHE A 37 -3.75 2.57 12.52
C PHE A 37 -2.65 3.41 13.18
N MET A 38 -2.66 4.73 12.94
CA MET A 38 -1.68 5.65 13.51
C MET A 38 -1.76 5.68 15.04
N SER A 39 -2.97 5.70 15.62
CA SER A 39 -3.12 5.71 17.08
C SER A 39 -2.66 4.42 17.76
N ILE A 40 -2.76 3.28 17.09
CA ILE A 40 -2.26 1.98 17.58
C ILE A 40 -0.74 1.90 17.48
N VAL A 41 -0.17 2.30 16.35
CA VAL A 41 1.25 2.07 16.04
C VAL A 41 2.16 3.17 16.61
N HIS A 42 1.69 4.42 16.59
CA HIS A 42 2.43 5.64 16.89
C HIS A 42 1.77 6.46 18.00
N SER A 43 1.62 5.85 19.18
CA SER A 43 1.08 6.52 20.37
C SER A 43 1.96 7.66 20.91
N ASP A 44 3.12 7.92 20.30
CA ASP A 44 4.08 8.97 20.66
C ASP A 44 3.94 10.24 19.79
N GLU A 45 2.93 10.29 18.91
CA GLU A 45 2.64 11.41 17.99
C GLU A 45 3.77 11.73 16.99
N LEU A 46 4.81 10.89 16.92
CA LEU A 46 5.94 11.06 16.00
C LEU A 46 5.73 10.34 14.66
N GLY A 47 4.58 9.67 14.49
CA GLY A 47 4.23 9.00 13.25
C GLY A 47 4.17 9.97 12.07
N GLN A 48 4.79 9.58 10.95
CA GLN A 48 4.73 10.30 9.69
C GLN A 48 3.94 9.49 8.68
N PHE A 49 3.02 10.11 7.95
CA PHE A 49 2.27 9.47 6.89
C PHE A 49 2.75 9.92 5.52
N GLN A 50 3.08 8.97 4.64
CA GLN A 50 3.50 9.19 3.26
C GLN A 50 2.52 8.51 2.30
N GLN A 51 2.15 9.23 1.25
CA GLN A 51 1.30 8.75 0.14
C GLN A 51 1.89 9.20 -1.20
N ASP A 52 1.48 8.55 -2.30
CA ASP A 52 1.78 9.04 -3.65
C ASP A 52 0.86 10.22 -4.06
N ASN A 53 1.26 10.96 -5.09
CA ASN A 53 0.49 12.10 -5.59
C ASN A 53 -0.59 11.70 -6.62
N ALA A 54 -1.20 10.51 -6.50
CA ALA A 54 -2.32 10.13 -7.35
C ALA A 54 -3.48 11.13 -7.22
N THR A 55 -4.24 11.36 -8.30
CA THR A 55 -5.30 12.38 -8.35
C THR A 55 -6.30 12.31 -7.18
N PRO A 56 -6.77 11.13 -6.73
CA PRO A 56 -7.65 11.06 -5.55
C PRO A 56 -6.95 11.52 -4.27
N HIS A 57 -5.67 11.20 -4.10
CA HIS A 57 -4.88 11.52 -2.90
C HIS A 57 -4.50 13.00 -2.82
N ALA A 58 -4.25 13.63 -3.96
CA ALA A 58 -3.93 15.05 -4.09
C ALA A 58 -5.19 15.94 -4.23
N SER A 59 -6.38 15.37 -4.10
CA SER A 59 -7.63 16.13 -4.19
C SER A 59 -7.88 16.95 -2.92
N ARG A 60 -8.59 18.08 -3.05
CA ARG A 60 -8.79 19.05 -1.97
C ARG A 60 -9.33 18.44 -0.67
N VAL A 61 -10.24 17.47 -0.78
CA VAL A 61 -10.95 16.88 0.36
C VAL A 61 -10.01 16.11 1.30
N PRO A 62 -9.30 15.05 0.86
CA PRO A 62 -8.35 14.32 1.69
C PRO A 62 -7.14 15.17 2.10
N THR A 63 -6.64 16.07 1.25
CA THR A 63 -5.54 16.96 1.63
C THR A 63 -5.93 17.91 2.76
N LYS A 64 -7.16 18.44 2.74
CA LYS A 64 -7.69 19.26 3.83
C LYS A 64 -7.78 18.46 5.13
N TRP A 65 -8.30 17.23 5.07
CA TRP A 65 -8.41 16.36 6.25
C TRP A 65 -7.03 16.04 6.86
N LEU A 66 -6.03 15.73 6.03
CA LEU A 66 -4.65 15.50 6.49
C LEU A 66 -4.05 16.72 7.20
N HIS A 67 -4.40 17.94 6.75
CA HIS A 67 -3.96 19.16 7.41
C HIS A 67 -4.66 19.39 8.76
N GLU A 68 -5.98 19.13 8.83
CA GLU A 68 -6.76 19.23 10.06
C GLU A 68 -6.31 18.25 11.15
N HIS A 69 -5.76 17.09 10.75
CA HIS A 69 -5.26 16.05 11.67
C HIS A 69 -3.74 16.10 11.87
N SER A 70 -3.10 17.23 11.55
CA SER A 70 -1.64 17.39 11.66
C SER A 70 -1.10 17.35 13.09
N SER A 71 -1.97 17.47 14.11
CA SER A 71 -1.64 17.22 15.52
C SER A 71 -1.45 15.74 15.83
N ASP A 72 -2.17 14.86 15.15
CA ASP A 72 -2.23 13.43 15.48
C ASP A 72 -1.07 12.67 14.84
N PHE A 73 -0.66 13.11 13.65
CA PHE A 73 0.51 12.60 12.94
C PHE A 73 0.98 13.62 11.90
N ARG A 74 2.24 13.51 11.48
CA ARG A 74 2.82 14.42 10.47
C ARG A 74 2.56 13.90 9.07
N TYR A 75 2.00 14.72 8.20
CA TYR A 75 1.95 14.40 6.77
C TYR A 75 3.28 14.72 6.09
N PHE A 76 3.94 13.71 5.50
CA PHE A 76 5.18 13.87 4.77
C PHE A 76 4.89 14.16 3.29
N HIS A 77 5.22 15.39 2.86
CA HIS A 77 5.06 15.77 1.46
C HIS A 77 6.18 15.19 0.61
N TRP A 78 5.86 14.13 -0.15
CA TRP A 78 6.79 13.48 -1.06
C TRP A 78 7.14 14.36 -2.26
N GLN A 79 8.43 14.66 -2.46
CA GLN A 79 8.88 15.32 -3.67
C GLN A 79 9.06 14.30 -4.82
N PRO A 80 8.49 14.53 -6.01
CA PRO A 80 8.59 13.60 -7.15
C PRO A 80 10.01 13.29 -7.64
N LYS A 81 11.02 14.08 -7.25
CA LYS A 81 12.39 14.00 -7.76
C LYS A 81 13.33 13.10 -6.92
N SER A 82 12.82 12.43 -5.88
CA SER A 82 13.66 11.66 -4.94
C SER A 82 13.34 10.16 -4.95
N PRO A 83 13.49 9.41 -6.05
CA PRO A 83 13.06 8.00 -6.14
C PRO A 83 13.65 7.06 -5.08
N GLU A 84 14.78 7.40 -4.47
CA GLU A 84 15.52 6.60 -3.48
C GLU A 84 14.77 6.36 -2.15
N MET A 85 13.74 7.16 -1.83
CA MET A 85 12.94 6.97 -0.61
C MET A 85 11.50 6.52 -0.95
N ASN A 86 11.26 6.00 -2.16
CA ASN A 86 9.93 5.54 -2.57
C ASN A 86 9.67 4.07 -2.20
N ILE A 87 9.66 3.80 -0.90
CA ILE A 87 9.40 2.45 -0.38
C ILE A 87 8.02 1.90 -0.78
N ILE A 88 7.08 2.76 -1.21
CA ILE A 88 5.81 2.37 -1.85
C ILE A 88 6.06 1.50 -3.07
N ASP A 89 6.98 1.91 -3.95
CA ASP A 89 7.25 1.20 -5.20
C ASP A 89 8.03 -0.10 -4.94
N ASP A 90 8.92 -0.12 -3.94
CA ASP A 90 9.62 -1.34 -3.54
C ASP A 90 8.66 -2.40 -3.02
N ILE A 91 7.74 -2.03 -2.11
CA ILE A 91 6.74 -2.96 -1.56
C ILE A 91 5.77 -3.41 -2.67
N ARG A 92 5.32 -2.48 -3.52
CA ARG A 92 4.48 -2.81 -4.68
C ARG A 92 5.19 -3.79 -5.62
N GLY A 93 6.47 -3.59 -5.89
CA GLY A 93 7.30 -4.46 -6.72
C GLY A 93 7.45 -5.86 -6.11
N ALA A 94 7.73 -5.93 -4.81
CA ALA A 94 7.84 -7.19 -4.08
C ALA A 94 6.52 -7.99 -4.10
N LEU A 95 5.38 -7.33 -3.89
CA LEU A 95 4.06 -7.95 -3.97
C LEU A 95 3.75 -8.47 -5.38
N LEU A 96 4.00 -7.67 -6.42
CA LEU A 96 3.79 -8.07 -7.80
C LEU A 96 4.63 -9.30 -8.14
N HIS A 97 5.91 -9.28 -7.79
CA HIS A 97 6.84 -10.40 -8.02
C HIS A 97 6.42 -11.68 -7.28
N ALA A 98 5.96 -11.55 -6.03
CA ALA A 98 5.46 -12.69 -5.25
C ALA A 98 4.22 -13.33 -5.91
N VAL A 99 3.30 -12.49 -6.39
CA VAL A 99 2.11 -12.95 -7.12
C VAL A 99 2.47 -13.61 -8.45
N GLU A 100 3.41 -13.04 -9.21
CA GLU A 100 3.86 -13.58 -10.50
C GLU A 100 4.53 -14.95 -10.38
N LYS A 101 5.31 -15.16 -9.32
CA LYS A 101 5.97 -16.45 -9.04
C LYS A 101 5.04 -17.53 -8.51
N ARG A 102 3.80 -17.18 -8.17
CA ARG A 102 2.87 -18.10 -7.53
C ARG A 102 2.40 -19.18 -8.51
N SER A 103 2.36 -20.42 -8.03
CA SER A 103 1.89 -21.58 -8.80
C SER A 103 0.82 -22.34 -8.03
N PRO A 104 -0.39 -22.53 -8.58
CA PRO A 104 -0.86 -21.96 -9.85
C PRO A 104 -1.03 -20.42 -9.76
N PRO A 105 -0.93 -19.70 -10.89
CA PRO A 105 -1.12 -18.26 -10.89
C PRO A 105 -2.59 -17.90 -10.66
N PRO A 106 -2.89 -16.70 -10.13
CA PRO A 106 -4.25 -16.29 -9.82
C PRO A 106 -5.11 -16.18 -11.08
N ARG A 107 -6.28 -16.82 -11.10
CA ARG A 107 -7.16 -16.86 -12.28
C ARG A 107 -8.36 -15.94 -12.15
N THR A 108 -8.76 -15.64 -10.91
CA THR A 108 -9.87 -14.75 -10.60
C THR A 108 -9.40 -13.51 -9.82
N PRO A 109 -10.20 -12.43 -9.82
CA PRO A 109 -9.96 -11.28 -8.92
C PRO A 109 -9.87 -11.66 -7.44
N MET A 110 -10.60 -12.70 -7.03
CA MET A 110 -10.57 -13.19 -5.66
C MET A 110 -9.27 -13.94 -5.38
N ASP A 111 -8.85 -14.82 -6.30
CA ASP A 111 -7.55 -15.50 -6.20
C ASP A 111 -6.41 -14.49 -6.12
N LEU A 112 -6.49 -13.40 -6.89
CA LEU A 112 -5.48 -12.34 -6.86
C LEU A 112 -5.47 -11.62 -5.50
N LEU A 113 -6.64 -11.33 -4.94
CA LEU A 113 -6.73 -10.72 -3.61
C LEU A 113 -6.12 -11.63 -2.56
N THR A 114 -6.49 -12.91 -2.52
CA THR A 114 -5.88 -13.90 -1.62
C THR A 114 -4.38 -13.99 -1.86
N ALA A 115 -3.94 -13.94 -3.12
CA ALA A 115 -2.53 -14.00 -3.44
C ALA A 115 -1.73 -12.81 -2.89
N LEU A 116 -2.31 -11.62 -2.98
CA LEU A 116 -1.76 -10.39 -2.41
C LEU A 116 -1.78 -10.44 -0.88
N GLN A 117 -2.86 -10.92 -0.25
CA GLN A 117 -2.96 -11.03 1.21
C GLN A 117 -1.90 -11.97 1.78
N ASP A 118 -1.72 -13.16 1.19
CA ASP A 118 -0.68 -14.08 1.67
C ASP A 118 0.73 -13.53 1.47
N SER A 119 0.97 -12.86 0.34
CA SER A 119 2.26 -12.23 0.05
C SER A 119 2.54 -11.08 1.01
N TRP A 120 1.51 -10.31 1.38
CA TRP A 120 1.58 -9.24 2.37
C TRP A 120 1.94 -9.77 3.75
N HIS A 121 1.30 -10.86 4.21
CA HIS A 121 1.67 -11.52 5.45
C HIS A 121 3.09 -12.06 5.43
N PHE A 122 3.53 -12.64 4.31
CA PHE A 122 4.91 -13.12 4.17
C PHE A 122 5.94 -11.97 4.25
N LEU A 123 5.64 -10.83 3.63
CA LEU A 123 6.48 -9.64 3.73
C LEU A 123 6.56 -9.13 5.18
N GLN A 124 5.46 -9.18 5.94
CA GLN A 124 5.44 -8.78 7.35
C GLN A 124 6.41 -9.64 8.18
N ASP A 125 6.38 -10.96 7.97
CA ASP A 125 7.30 -11.87 8.64
C ASP A 125 8.74 -11.60 8.25
N ALA A 126 9.01 -11.35 6.96
CA ALA A 126 10.35 -11.01 6.49
C ALA A 126 10.89 -9.71 7.11
N PHE A 127 10.07 -8.64 7.16
CA PHE A 127 10.44 -7.37 7.79
C PHE A 127 10.66 -7.50 9.30
N ARG A 128 9.92 -8.38 9.98
CA ARG A 128 10.10 -8.61 11.43
C ARG A 128 11.43 -9.32 11.75
N HIS A 129 11.99 -10.09 10.82
CA HIS A 129 13.14 -10.98 11.07
C HIS A 129 14.47 -10.51 10.44
N GLN A 130 14.47 -9.57 9.48
CA GLN A 130 15.69 -9.03 8.88
C GLN A 130 15.91 -7.58 9.27
N SER A 131 16.97 -7.24 10.02
CA SER A 131 17.41 -5.85 10.22
C SER A 131 18.07 -5.26 8.96
N SER A 132 17.27 -4.93 7.95
CA SER A 132 17.70 -4.30 6.68
C SER A 132 17.81 -2.77 6.81
N PRO A 133 18.65 -2.03 6.04
CA PRO A 133 18.74 -0.55 6.11
C PRO A 133 17.42 0.21 5.91
N CYS A 134 16.43 -0.40 5.24
CA CYS A 134 15.06 0.12 5.16
C CYS A 134 14.32 0.15 6.52
N HIS A 135 14.86 -0.48 7.58
CA HIS A 135 14.37 -0.42 8.96
C HIS A 135 14.36 0.99 9.55
N VAL A 136 15.31 1.84 9.17
CA VAL A 136 15.44 3.18 9.75
C VAL A 136 14.39 4.12 9.16
N VAL A 137 14.07 3.96 7.87
CA VAL A 137 13.05 4.77 7.17
C VAL A 137 11.65 4.33 7.61
N LEU A 138 11.36 3.04 7.70
CA LEU A 138 10.03 2.60 8.15
C LEU A 138 9.77 2.86 9.64
N ARG A 139 10.79 3.21 10.45
CA ARG A 139 10.63 3.38 11.90
C ARG A 139 9.65 4.48 12.30
N HIS A 140 9.56 5.50 11.46
CA HIS A 140 8.73 6.69 11.66
C HIS A 140 7.71 6.91 10.54
N PHE A 141 7.68 6.08 9.49
CA PHE A 141 6.87 6.30 8.30
C PHE A 141 5.81 5.20 8.14
N CYS A 142 4.55 5.62 8.06
CA CYS A 142 3.43 4.86 7.55
C CYS A 142 3.25 5.18 6.06
N VAL A 143 3.20 4.13 5.25
CA VAL A 143 3.30 4.25 3.80
C VAL A 143 2.07 3.62 3.17
N LEU A 144 1.45 4.35 2.24
CA LEU A 144 0.31 3.87 1.45
C LEU A 144 0.77 3.10 0.22
N VAL A 145 0.46 1.80 0.10
CA VAL A 145 0.71 1.02 -1.12
C VAL A 145 -0.58 0.81 -1.90
N GLY A 146 -1.08 1.87 -2.53
CA GLY A 146 -2.22 1.74 -3.45
C GLY A 146 -1.81 0.91 -4.68
N ALA A 147 -2.41 -0.27 -4.91
CA ALA A 147 -2.18 -0.99 -6.16
C ALA A 147 -2.85 -0.21 -7.30
N ARG A 148 -2.03 0.57 -8.02
CA ARG A 148 -2.41 1.50 -9.08
C ARG A 148 -3.06 0.85 -10.30
N HIS A 149 -3.23 -0.47 -10.32
CA HIS A 149 -3.79 -1.19 -11.45
C HIS A 149 -5.14 -1.82 -11.08
N ASP A 150 -6.11 -1.59 -11.97
CA ASP A 150 -7.35 -2.35 -12.04
C ASP A 150 -7.00 -3.85 -11.92
N ILE A 151 -7.55 -4.52 -10.91
CA ILE A 151 -7.36 -5.95 -10.65
C ILE A 151 -7.63 -6.76 -11.94
N LYS A 152 -8.53 -6.29 -12.81
CA LYS A 152 -8.81 -6.88 -14.12
C LYS A 152 -7.66 -6.77 -15.12
N LYS A 153 -6.75 -5.79 -15.00
CA LYS A 153 -5.55 -5.68 -15.85
C LYS A 153 -4.45 -6.62 -15.38
N VAL A 154 -4.25 -6.75 -14.07
CA VAL A 154 -3.25 -7.69 -13.49
C VAL A 154 -3.67 -9.15 -13.74
N CYS A 155 -4.95 -9.50 -13.54
CA CYS A 155 -5.47 -10.82 -13.92
C CYS A 155 -5.32 -11.07 -15.44
N ARG A 156 -5.61 -10.09 -16.30
CA ARG A 156 -5.40 -10.24 -17.76
C ARG A 156 -3.93 -10.40 -18.14
N PHE A 157 -3.03 -9.72 -17.46
CA PHE A 157 -1.58 -9.84 -17.68
C PHE A 157 -1.07 -11.22 -17.27
N SER A 158 -1.47 -11.72 -16.10
CA SER A 158 -1.16 -13.07 -15.63
C SER A 158 -1.72 -14.15 -16.57
N LEU A 159 -2.97 -14.00 -17.03
CA LEU A 159 -3.59 -14.90 -18.02
C LEU A 159 -2.90 -14.83 -19.40
N ALA A 160 -2.37 -13.67 -19.80
CA ALA A 160 -1.62 -13.52 -21.05
C ALA A 160 -0.24 -14.18 -21.00
N LEU A 161 0.45 -14.09 -19.85
CA LEU A 161 1.71 -14.80 -19.59
C LEU A 161 1.53 -16.33 -19.64
N GLN A 162 0.43 -16.86 -19.09
CA GLN A 162 0.12 -18.30 -19.19
C GLN A 162 -0.12 -18.77 -20.64
N ARG A 163 -0.77 -17.96 -21.47
CA ARG A 163 -1.03 -18.30 -22.88
C ARG A 163 0.21 -18.30 -23.76
N ASN A 164 1.23 -17.51 -23.41
CA ASN A 164 2.50 -17.45 -24.14
C ASN A 164 3.54 -18.48 -23.67
N SER A 165 3.38 -19.05 -22.46
CA SER A 165 4.27 -20.11 -21.92
C SER A 165 3.88 -21.53 -22.39
N LEU A 166 2.72 -21.69 -23.03
CA LEU A 166 2.20 -22.95 -23.57
C LEU A 166 2.32 -23.06 -25.11
N ARG A 167 3.18 -22.25 -25.73
CA ARG A 167 3.52 -22.33 -27.16
C ARG A 167 5.00 -22.64 -27.36
#